data_AF-A0A7X6UIR2-F1
#
_entry.id   AF-A0A7X6UIR2-F1
#
_cell.length_a   1.000
_cell.length_b   1.000
_cell.length_c   1.000
_cell.angle_alpha   90.00
_cell.angle_beta   90.00
_cell.angle_gamma   90.00
#
_symmetry.space_group_name_H-M   'P 1'
#
loop_
_entity.id
_entity.type
_entity.pdbx_description
1 polymer ?
#
loop_
_entity_poly.entity_id
_entity_poly.type
_entity_poly.pdbx_seq_one_letter_code
_entity_poly.pdbx_strand_id
1 'polypeptide(L)' 'NVGWRIDYFLVSERIKEQIQKAEIYSQVMGSDHCPVGLEIF' A
#
# COMPACT_ATOMS: atom_id res chain seq x y z
N ASN A 1 2.17 -2.55 -18.59
CA ASN A 1 2.57 -1.48 -17.65
C ASN A 1 1.64 -0.28 -17.83
N VAL A 2 0.34 -0.47 -17.56
CA VAL A 2 -0.68 0.59 -17.65
C VAL A 2 -1.27 0.69 -16.25
N GLY A 3 -0.97 1.78 -15.56
CA GLY A 3 -1.36 2.00 -14.17
C GLY A 3 -0.38 2.96 -13.50
N TRP A 4 -0.88 3.79 -12.59
CA TRP A 4 -0.09 4.77 -11.86
C TRP A 4 -0.08 4.35 -10.39
N ARG A 5 1.09 4.37 -9.74
CA ARG A 5 1.18 4.19 -8.30
C ARG A 5 1.00 5.55 -7.63
N ILE A 6 -0.22 5.89 -7.24
CA ILE A 6 -0.55 7.20 -6.66
C ILE A 6 -1.12 7.12 -5.24
N ASP A 7 -1.32 5.90 -4.72
CA ASP A 7 -1.76 5.64 -3.35
C ASP A 7 -0.60 5.15 -2.49
N TYR A 8 -0.43 5.75 -1.30
CA TYR A 8 0.76 5.54 -0.45
C TYR A 8 0.41 5.54 1.03
N PHE A 9 1.13 4.71 1.80
CA PHE A 9 1.32 4.93 3.23
C PHE A 9 2.66 5.64 3.45
N LEU A 10 2.61 6.87 3.99
CA LEU A 10 3.81 7.58 4.46
C LEU A 10 4.01 7.31 5.94
N VAL A 11 5.21 6.87 6.30
CA VAL A 11 5.56 6.43 7.65
C VAL A 11 6.74 7.23 8.19
N SER A 12 6.80 7.40 9.51
CA SER A 12 8.01 7.94 10.16
C SER A 12 9.14 6.92 10.14
N GLU A 13 10.39 7.36 10.00
CA GLU A 13 11.57 6.45 9.99
C GLU A 13 11.63 5.57 11.24
N ARG A 14 11.19 6.10 12.40
CA ARG A 14 11.18 5.39 13.68
C ARG A 14 10.33 4.11 13.71
N ILE A 15 9.38 3.95 12.79
CA ILE A 15 8.51 2.76 12.69
C ILE A 15 8.85 1.88 11.49
N LYS A 16 9.91 2.21 10.74
CA LYS A 16 10.29 1.46 9.53
C LYS A 16 10.52 -0.02 9.79
N GLU A 17 11.16 -0.35 10.91
CA GLU A 17 11.44 -1.73 11.31
C GLU A 17 10.20 -2.48 11.84
N GLN A 18 9.10 -1.77 12.11
CA GLN A 18 7.83 -2.36 12.53
C GLN A 18 6.95 -2.76 11.34
N ILE A 19 7.32 -2.38 10.11
CA ILE A 19 6.56 -2.73 8.91
C ILE A 19 6.78 -4.20 8.58
N GLN A 20 5.69 -4.97 8.67
CA GLN A 20 5.69 -6.38 8.33
C GLN A 20 5.42 -6.61 6.85
N LYS A 21 4.48 -5.84 6.29
CA LYS A 21 3.99 -6.05 4.93
C LYS A 21 3.46 -4.76 4.31
N ALA A 22 3.72 -4.58 3.02
CA ALA A 22 3.10 -3.54 2.20
C ALA A 22 2.60 -4.16 0.89
N GLU A 23 1.32 -4.00 0.58
CA GLU A 23 0.66 -4.67 -0.54
C GLU A 23 -0.20 -3.73 -1.38
N ILE A 24 -0.36 -4.10 -2.66
CA ILE A 24 -1.28 -3.48 -3.61
C ILE A 24 -2.25 -4.58 -4.05
N TYR A 25 -3.54 -4.43 -3.76
CA TYR A 25 -4.56 -5.45 -4.01
C TYR A 25 -5.22 -5.25 -5.39
N SER A 26 -4.44 -5.38 -6.47
CA SER A 26 -4.86 -5.07 -7.85
C SER A 26 -6.02 -5.92 -8.39
N GLN A 27 -6.32 -7.04 -7.74
CA GLN A 27 -7.45 -7.92 -8.04
C GLN A 27 -8.79 -7.44 -7.46
N VAL A 28 -8.78 -6.49 -6.52
CA VAL A 28 -9.98 -5.96 -5.90
C VAL A 28 -10.60 -4.91 -6.81
N MET A 29 -11.83 -5.16 -7.25
CA MET A 29 -12.58 -4.33 -8.20
C MET A 29 -13.62 -3.47 -7.48
N GLY A 30 -14.02 -2.35 -8.09
CA GLY A 30 -15.09 -1.48 -7.59
C GLY A 30 -14.77 0.02 -7.64
N SER A 31 -13.52 0.38 -7.92
CA SER A 31 -13.02 1.73 -8.19
C SER A 31 -12.02 1.67 -9.35
N ASP A 32 -11.71 2.83 -9.92
CA ASP A 32 -10.59 3.07 -10.84
C ASP A 32 -9.21 2.94 -10.16
N HIS A 33 -9.17 2.95 -8.83
CA HIS A 33 -8.00 2.64 -8.01
C HIS A 33 -8.19 1.28 -7.32
N CYS A 34 -7.08 0.63 -7.00
CA CYS A 34 -7.09 -0.57 -6.14
C CYS A 34 -6.63 -0.21 -4.72
N PRO A 35 -7.10 -0.93 -3.69
CA PRO A 35 -6.66 -0.70 -2.32
C PRO A 35 -5.16 -0.98 -2.13
N VAL A 36 -4.53 -0.22 -1.25
CA VAL A 36 -3.19 -0.50 -0.72
C VAL A 36 -3.27 -0.85 0.76
N GLY A 37 -2.42 -1.76 1.23
CA GLY A 37 -2.37 -2.20 2.63
C GLY A 37 -0.99 -2.08 3.26
N LEU A 38 -0.96 -1.80 4.56
CA LEU A 38 0.25 -1.79 5.39
C LEU A 38 -0.04 -2.58 6.68
N GLU A 39 0.79 -3.58 6.97
CA GLU A 39 0.76 -4.33 8.22
C GLU A 39 1.93 -3.89 9.11
N ILE A 40 1.65 -3.55 10.37
CA ILE A 40 2.63 -3.07 11.37
C ILE A 40 2.46 -3.83 12.69
N PHE A 41 3.55 -3.99 13.45
CA PHE A 41 3.54 -4.52 14.83
C PHE A 41 3.40 -3.42 15.88
#